data_AF-A0A382B1X9-F1
#
_entry.id   AF-A0A382B1X9-F1
#
_cell.length_a   1.000
_cell.length_b   1.000
_cell.length_c   1.000
_cell.angle_alpha   90.00
_cell.angle_beta   90.00
_cell.angle_gamma   90.00
#
_symmetry.space_group_name_H-M   'P 1'
#
loop_
_entity.id
_entity.type
_entity.pdbx_description
1 polymer ?
#
loop_
_entity_poly.entity_id
_entity_poly.type
_entity_poly.pdbx_seq_one_letter_code
_entity_poly.pdbx_strand_id
1 'polypeptide(L)' 'MMDHQGGATAFSGKVEYGQGIRSGFSLAIADELDLPLGSVSVILGDTAMVPFDRGTVGSLSTMTLG' A
#
# COMPACT_ATOMS: atom_id res chain seq x y z
N MET A 1 2.16 -6.08 -6.81
CA MET A 1 3.07 -6.80 -7.72
C MET A 1 3.92 -7.73 -6.89
N MET A 2 4.00 -9.02 -7.23
CA MET A 2 4.97 -9.93 -6.62
C MET A 2 6.14 -10.15 -7.58
N ASP A 3 7.35 -10.21 -7.06
CA ASP A 3 8.53 -10.58 -7.83
C ASP A 3 8.80 -12.09 -7.75
N HIS A 4 9.70 -12.59 -8.61
CA HIS A 4 10.05 -14.02 -8.67
C HIS A 4 10.91 -14.49 -7.47
N GLN A 5 11.36 -13.56 -6.61
CA GLN A 5 12.18 -13.83 -5.43
C GLN A 5 11.34 -13.83 -4.14
N GLY A 6 10.02 -13.74 -4.25
CA GLY A 6 9.11 -13.76 -3.10
C GLY A 6 8.93 -12.41 -2.41
N GLY A 7 9.30 -11.30 -3.06
CA GLY A 7 9.01 -9.95 -2.60
C GLY A 7 7.66 -9.44 -3.10
N ALA A 8 7.05 -8.52 -2.34
CA ALA A 8 5.79 -7.88 -2.70
C ALA A 8 5.95 -6.35 -2.73
N THR A 9 5.51 -5.72 -3.82
CA THR A 9 5.37 -4.26 -3.93
C THR A 9 3.89 -3.88 -4.06
N ALA A 10 3.39 -3.09 -3.12
CA ALA A 10 2.04 -2.54 -3.13
C ALA A 10 2.06 -1.05 -3.48
N PHE A 11 0.98 -0.58 -4.10
CA PHE A 11 0.84 0.79 -4.58
C PHE A 11 -0.45 1.38 -4.02
N SER A 12 -0.41 2.62 -3.54
CA SER A 12 -1.59 3.32 -3.06
C SER A 12 -1.51 4.82 -3.38
N GLY A 13 -2.61 5.41 -3.84
CA GLY A 13 -2.74 6.86 -4.03
C GLY A 13 -2.78 7.65 -2.71
N LYS A 14 -2.80 6.97 -1.55
CA LYS A 14 -2.79 7.61 -0.23
C LYS A 14 -1.49 8.39 -0.02
N VAL A 15 -1.58 9.52 0.67
CA VAL A 15 -0.44 10.36 1.04
C VAL A 15 -0.22 10.26 2.54
N GLU A 16 1.05 10.12 2.94
CA GLU A 16 1.51 9.99 4.32
C GLU A 16 1.98 11.36 4.86
N TYR A 17 1.52 11.77 6.05
CA TYR A 17 1.99 12.99 6.75
C TYR A 17 2.41 12.73 8.21
N GLY A 18 2.74 11.49 8.58
CA GLY A 18 3.14 11.06 9.93
C GLY A 18 2.12 10.19 10.67
N GLN A 19 1.07 9.70 9.98
CA GLN A 19 0.07 8.80 10.53
C GLN A 19 0.48 7.32 10.51
N GLY A 20 1.51 6.96 9.74
CA GLY A 20 2.02 5.59 9.68
C GLY A 20 1.25 4.65 8.75
N ILE A 21 0.56 5.19 7.74
CA ILE A 21 -0.10 4.45 6.65
C ILE A 21 0.89 3.49 5.99
N ARG A 22 2.12 3.95 5.70
CA ARG A 22 3.15 3.11 5.06
C ARG A 22 3.47 1.88 5.91
N SER A 23 3.72 2.09 7.20
CA SER A 23 4.06 1.01 8.13
C SER A 23 2.88 0.06 8.35
N GLY A 24 1.66 0.60 8.47
CA GLY A 24 0.44 -0.19 8.61
C GLY A 24 0.19 -1.11 7.42
N PHE A 25 0.34 -0.59 6.19
CA PHE A 25 0.23 -1.41 4.99
C PHE A 25 1.33 -2.45 4.88
N SER A 26 2.59 -2.10 5.17
CA SER A 26 3.68 -3.07 5.15
C SER A 26 3.42 -4.25 6.11
N LEU A 27 2.91 -3.98 7.31
CA LEU A 27 2.57 -5.02 8.28
C LEU A 27 1.40 -5.89 7.81
N ALA A 28 0.30 -5.28 7.34
CA ALA A 28 -0.87 -6.01 6.87
C ALA A 28 -0.56 -6.90 5.66
N ILE A 29 0.26 -6.41 4.73
CA ILE A 29 0.67 -7.16 3.54
C ILE A 29 1.62 -8.30 3.90
N ALA A 30 2.56 -8.07 4.82
CA ALA A 30 3.46 -9.11 5.31
C ALA A 30 2.70 -10.26 5.98
N ASP A 31 1.70 -9.92 6.81
CA ASP A 31 0.85 -10.87 7.51
C ASP A 31 -0.03 -11.67 6.53
N GLU A 32 -0.72 -11.00 5.61
CA GLU A 32 -1.63 -11.65 4.66
C GLU A 32 -0.91 -12.57 3.66
N LEU A 33 0.34 -12.24 3.30
CA LEU A 33 1.12 -12.98 2.31
C LEU A 33 2.16 -13.92 2.92
N ASP A 34 2.24 -13.99 4.25
CA ASP A 34 3.26 -14.74 5.00
C ASP A 34 4.70 -14.42 4.53
N LEU A 35 4.97 -13.13 4.33
CA LEU A 35 6.25 -12.62 3.85
C LEU A 35 7.06 -11.96 4.97
N PRO A 36 8.40 -12.05 4.96
CA PRO A 36 9.24 -11.22 5.81
C PRO A 36 8.93 -9.74 5.55
N LEU A 37 8.80 -8.94 6.62
CA LEU A 37 8.47 -7.51 6.51
C LEU A 37 9.48 -6.74 5.61
N GLY A 38 10.75 -7.13 5.62
CA GLY A 38 11.79 -6.54 4.78
C GLY A 38 11.63 -6.81 3.28
N SER A 39 10.80 -7.78 2.90
CA SER A 39 10.47 -8.14 1.52
C SER A 39 9.23 -7.40 0.99
N VAL A 40 8.63 -6.51 1.80
CA VAL A 40 7.43 -5.75 1.44
C VAL A 40 7.79 -4.27 1.19
N SER A 41 7.52 -3.80 -0.02
CA SER A 41 7.64 -2.40 -0.40
C SER A 41 6.27 -1.78 -0.63
N VAL A 42 6.05 -0.56 -0.15
CA VAL A 42 4.80 0.20 -0.35
C VAL A 42 5.13 1.51 -1.03
N ILE A 43 4.51 1.78 -2.17
CA ILE A 43 4.66 3.03 -2.92
C ILE A 43 3.39 3.86 -2.70
N LEU A 44 3.57 5.09 -2.22
CA LEU A 44 2.49 6.01 -1.86
C LEU A 44 2.55 7.28 -2.72
N GLY A 45 1.38 7.80 -3.12
CA GLY A 45 1.26 9.13 -3.72
C GLY A 45 1.94 9.31 -5.09
N ASP A 46 2.31 8.23 -5.75
CA ASP A 46 2.92 8.27 -7.08
C ASP A 46 1.83 8.27 -8.17
N THR A 47 1.50 9.45 -8.68
CA THR A 47 0.47 9.63 -9.73
C THR A 47 0.93 9.15 -11.11
N ALA A 48 2.20 8.79 -11.30
CA ALA A 48 2.74 8.25 -12.54
C ALA A 48 2.68 6.71 -12.59
N MET A 49 2.59 6.03 -11.44
CA MET A 49 2.53 4.55 -11.34
C MET A 49 1.15 3.96 -11.04
N VAL A 50 0.09 4.77 -10.95
CA VAL A 50 -1.28 4.31 -10.65
C VAL A 50 -2.22 4.74 -11.78
N PRO A 51 -3.06 3.85 -12.35
CA PRO A 51 -4.06 4.26 -13.34
C PRO A 51 -5.04 5.25 -12.69
N PHE A 52 -5.09 6.47 -13.25
CA PHE A 52 -5.90 7.63 -12.89
C PHE A 52 -6.83 7.47 -11.67
N ASP A 53 -6.40 7.97 -10.50
CA ASP A 53 -7.26 8.09 -9.31
C ASP A 53 -7.84 9.51 -9.20
N ARG A 54 -9.17 9.59 -9.16
CA ARG A 54 -9.94 10.84 -9.12
C ARG A 54 -9.90 11.36 -7.69
N GLY A 55 -8.87 12.15 -7.37
CA GLY A 55 -8.68 13.02 -6.18
C GLY A 55 -9.45 12.72 -4.89
N THR A 56 -8.73 12.68 -3.76
CA THR A 56 -9.24 12.47 -2.41
C THR A 56 -10.49 13.31 -2.05
N VAL A 57 -11.66 12.66 -2.01
CA VAL A 57 -12.88 13.18 -1.38
C VAL A 57 -13.45 12.16 -0.38
N GLY A 58 -13.86 12.67 0.78
CA GLY A 58 -14.88 12.06 1.65
C GLY A 58 -14.53 10.76 2.39
N SER A 59 -13.56 10.79 3.32
CA SER A 59 -13.46 9.82 4.44
C SER A 59 -13.69 8.32 4.16
N LEU A 60 -13.30 7.80 3.00
CA LEU A 60 -13.45 6.37 2.65
C LEU A 60 -12.24 5.51 3.01
N SER A 61 -11.31 6.01 3.85
CA SER A 61 -10.03 5.33 4.12
C SER A 61 -10.12 4.04 4.97
N THR A 62 -11.31 3.59 5.38
CA THR A 62 -11.49 2.40 6.22
C THR A 62 -12.51 1.37 5.71
N MET A 63 -13.07 1.52 4.51
CA MET A 63 -14.14 0.61 4.05
C MET A 63 -13.82 -0.02 2.69
N THR A 64 -12.95 -1.03 2.67
CA THR A 64 -13.17 -2.28 1.90
C THR A 64 -12.12 -3.32 2.31
N LEU A 65 -12.36 -3.98 3.44
CA LEU A 65 -11.96 -5.37 3.64
C LEU A 65 -13.24 -6.17 3.44
N GLY A 66 -13.28 -6.95 2.37
CA GLY A 66 -14.38 -7.81 1.93
C GLY A 66 -13.98 -8.54 0.67
#